data_AF-A0A2V9N6D5-F1
#
_entry.id   AF-A0A2V9N6D5-F1
#
_cell.length_a   1.000
_cell.length_b   1.000
_cell.length_c   1.000
_cell.angle_alpha   90.00
_cell.angle_beta   90.00
_cell.angle_gamma   90.00
#
_symmetry.space_group_name_H-M   'P 1'
#
loop_
_entity.id
_entity.type
_entity.pdbx_description
1 polymer ?
#
loop_
_entity_poly.entity_id
_entity_poly.type
_entity_poly.pdbx_seq_one_letter_code
_entity_poly.pdbx_strand_id
1 'polypeptide(L)'
;LRQANEGGKRVASQADSGAFREETEKKLGALIPEIARTVNNFREGQDYSRALAEISRIRPSVDAFFDKVMVMVEDEDLRANRLALLQTLLREFSTIADFSEIVTEGKA
;
A
#
# COMPACT_ATOMS: atom_id res chain seq x y z
N LEU A 1 -10.80 -1.38 3.11
CA LEU A 1 -9.90 -2.41 3.66
C LEU A 1 -10.60 -3.50 4.47
N ARG A 2 -11.83 -3.28 4.98
CA ARG A 2 -12.64 -4.33 5.63
C ARG A 2 -12.96 -5.53 4.71
N GLN A 3 -13.15 -5.31 3.40
CA GLN A 3 -13.54 -6.38 2.47
C GLN A 3 -12.47 -7.46 2.21
N ALA A 4 -11.19 -7.25 2.56
CA ALA A 4 -10.16 -8.28 2.42
C ALA A 4 -10.14 -9.28 3.59
N ASN A 5 -10.68 -8.89 4.76
CA ASN A 5 -10.70 -9.74 5.95
C ASN A 5 -11.98 -10.58 6.08
N GLU A 6 -13.00 -10.37 5.24
CA GLU A 6 -14.29 -11.09 5.33
C GLU A 6 -14.33 -12.43 4.58
N GLY A 7 -13.25 -12.85 3.93
CA GLY A 7 -13.14 -14.22 3.42
C GLY A 7 -11.72 -14.68 3.59
N GLY A 8 -11.46 -15.69 4.43
CA GLY A 8 -10.14 -16.22 4.81
C GLY A 8 -9.23 -16.59 3.65
N LYS A 9 -8.76 -15.59 2.91
CA LYS A 9 -7.92 -15.69 1.73
C LYS A 9 -6.48 -15.51 2.18
N ARG A 10 -5.63 -16.45 1.79
CA ARG A 10 -4.20 -16.45 2.10
C ARG A 10 -3.57 -15.16 1.58
N VAL A 11 -2.93 -14.42 2.48
CA VAL A 11 -2.05 -13.28 2.15
C VAL A 11 -0.64 -13.69 2.52
N ALA A 12 0.31 -13.48 1.62
CA ALA A 12 1.71 -13.78 1.90
C ALA A 12 2.24 -12.79 2.94
N SER A 13 3.19 -13.24 3.77
CA SER A 13 3.79 -12.39 4.82
C SER A 13 4.63 -11.25 4.25
N GLN A 14 5.16 -11.43 3.03
CA GLN A 14 5.98 -10.46 2.33
C GLN A 14 5.74 -10.57 0.83
N ALA A 15 5.79 -9.43 0.14
CA ALA A 15 5.73 -9.39 -1.32
C ALA A 15 7.06 -9.87 -1.92
N ASP A 16 6.98 -10.82 -2.83
CA ASP A 16 8.10 -11.39 -3.58
C ASP A 16 8.15 -10.79 -5.00
N SER A 17 9.26 -10.11 -5.29
CA SER A 17 9.53 -9.50 -6.60
C SER A 17 9.69 -10.49 -7.74
N GLY A 18 10.09 -11.73 -7.43
CA GLY A 18 10.21 -12.83 -8.40
C GLY A 18 8.87 -13.41 -8.83
N ALA A 19 7.84 -13.29 -7.99
CA ALA A 19 6.48 -13.74 -8.28
C ALA A 19 5.65 -12.69 -9.04
N PHE A 20 6.17 -11.48 -9.23
CA PHE A 20 5.51 -10.41 -9.99
C PHE A 20 5.53 -10.68 -11.51
N ARG A 21 4.35 -10.59 -12.14
CA ARG A 21 4.16 -10.81 -13.57
C ARG A 21 4.24 -9.51 -14.34
N GLU A 22 3.56 -8.47 -13.86
CA GLU A 22 3.50 -7.17 -14.51
C GLU A 22 4.67 -6.27 -14.11
N GLU A 23 5.10 -5.42 -15.04
CA GLU A 23 6.13 -4.42 -14.74
C GLU A 23 5.66 -3.40 -13.69
N THR A 24 4.36 -3.09 -13.67
CA THR A 24 3.80 -2.08 -12.76
C THR A 24 3.83 -2.55 -11.31
N GLU A 25 3.59 -3.83 -11.02
CA GLU A 25 3.71 -4.37 -9.66
C GLU A 25 5.17 -4.43 -9.19
N LYS A 26 6.13 -4.71 -10.09
CA LYS A 26 7.57 -4.59 -9.80
C LYS A 26 7.98 -3.16 -9.47
N LYS A 27 7.55 -2.20 -10.30
CA LYS A 27 7.82 -0.77 -10.08
C LYS A 27 7.23 -0.30 -8.75
N LEU A 28 5.97 -0.66 -8.47
CA LEU A 28 5.32 -0.31 -7.21
C LEU A 28 6.06 -0.93 -6.01
N GLY A 29 6.42 -2.21 -6.09
CA GLY A 29 7.19 -2.91 -5.05
C GLY A 29 8.57 -2.32 -4.78
N ALA A 30 9.23 -1.76 -5.79
CA ALA A 30 10.49 -1.03 -5.61
C ALA A 30 10.29 0.37 -5.02
N LEU A 31 9.26 1.10 -5.44
CA LEU A 31 8.98 2.47 -5.00
C LEU A 31 8.50 2.56 -3.54
N ILE A 32 7.73 1.58 -3.06
CA ILE A 32 7.19 1.57 -1.68
C ILE A 32 8.30 1.75 -0.64
N PRO A 33 9.36 0.92 -0.57
CA PRO A 33 10.39 1.06 0.46
C PRO A 33 11.20 2.35 0.33
N GLU A 34 11.40 2.88 -0.89
CA GLU A 34 12.10 4.16 -1.10
C GLU A 34 11.30 5.34 -0.56
N ILE A 35 10.01 5.41 -0.89
CA ILE A 35 9.12 6.47 -0.40
C ILE A 35 8.92 6.31 1.11
N ALA A 36 8.72 5.10 1.62
CA ALA A 36 8.55 4.84 3.05
C ALA A 36 9.75 5.33 3.88
N ARG A 37 10.99 5.13 3.41
CA ARG A 37 12.19 5.68 4.07
C ARG A 37 12.17 7.21 4.11
N THR A 38 11.89 7.83 2.97
CA THR A 38 11.85 9.30 2.86
C THR A 38 10.77 9.90 3.76
N VAL A 39 9.59 9.30 3.76
CA VAL A 39 8.46 9.63 4.61
C VAL A 39 8.81 9.47 6.09
N ASN A 40 9.46 8.37 6.50
CA ASN A 40 9.88 8.16 7.88
C ASN A 40 10.88 9.24 8.33
N ASN A 41 11.84 9.60 7.49
CA ASN A 41 12.78 10.70 7.77
C ASN A 41 12.06 12.04 7.98
N PHE A 42 11.08 12.36 7.12
CA PHE A 42 10.27 13.57 7.30
C PHE A 42 9.39 13.51 8.55
N ARG A 43 8.86 12.33 8.90
CA ARG A 43 8.08 12.13 10.12
C ARG A 43 8.93 12.32 11.38
N GLU A 44 10.16 11.79 11.41
CA GLU A 44 11.10 12.01 12.51
C GLU A 44 11.47 13.50 12.65
N GLY A 45 11.55 14.22 11.54
CA GLY A 45 11.68 15.68 11.51
C GLY A 45 10.38 16.47 11.77
N GLN A 46 9.27 15.79 12.12
CA GLN A 46 7.93 16.38 12.30
C GLN A 46 7.38 17.14 11.08
N ASP A 47 7.93 16.92 9.88
CA ASP A 47 7.50 17.54 8.63
C ASP A 47 6.46 16.65 7.91
N TYR A 48 5.27 16.57 8.50
CA TYR A 48 4.17 15.79 7.96
C TYR A 48 3.69 16.29 6.59
N SER A 49 3.90 17.58 6.28
CA SER A 49 3.52 18.16 4.99
C SER A 49 4.37 17.56 3.86
N ARG A 50 5.69 17.47 4.07
CA ARG A 50 6.58 16.80 3.11
C ARG A 50 6.34 15.30 3.06
N ALA A 51 6.07 14.66 4.19
CA ALA A 51 5.71 13.25 4.21
C ALA A 51 4.46 12.97 3.33
N LEU A 52 3.39 13.76 3.49
CA LEU A 52 2.18 13.65 2.66
C LEU A 52 2.47 13.94 1.16
N ALA A 53 3.32 14.92 0.87
CA ALA A 53 3.74 15.21 -0.50
C ALA A 53 4.49 14.04 -1.14
N GLU A 54 5.36 13.34 -0.40
CA GLU A 54 6.04 12.15 -0.89
C GLU A 54 5.08 10.98 -1.12
N ILE A 55 4.12 10.75 -0.22
CA ILE A 55 3.08 9.74 -0.44
C ILE A 55 2.30 10.06 -1.71
N SER A 56 1.99 11.33 -1.98
CA SER A 56 1.24 11.71 -3.18
C SER A 56 1.93 11.30 -4.49
N ARG A 57 3.27 11.16 -4.49
CA ARG A 57 4.04 10.69 -5.65
C ARG A 57 3.82 9.23 -5.97
N ILE A 58 3.41 8.40 -5.01
CA ILE A 58 3.12 6.99 -5.27
C ILE A 58 1.77 6.78 -5.96
N ARG A 59 0.86 7.75 -5.86
CA ARG A 59 -0.51 7.65 -6.37
C ARG A 59 -0.58 7.24 -7.85
N PRO A 60 0.17 7.84 -8.79
CA PRO A 60 0.14 7.42 -10.18
C PRO A 60 0.60 5.97 -10.39
N SER A 61 1.57 5.49 -9.60
CA SER A 61 2.05 4.10 -9.66
C SER A 61 1.04 3.12 -9.09
N VAL A 62 0.31 3.52 -8.04
CA VAL A 62 -0.80 2.74 -7.47
C VAL A 62 -1.97 2.67 -8.45
N ASP A 63 -2.34 3.79 -9.06
CA ASP A 63 -3.41 3.84 -10.06
C ASP A 63 -3.06 2.95 -11.26
N ALA A 64 -1.82 3.05 -11.78
CA ALA A 64 -1.35 2.19 -12.85
C ALA A 64 -1.32 0.70 -12.44
N PHE A 65 -1.02 0.39 -11.17
CA PHE A 65 -1.09 -0.97 -10.66
C PHE A 65 -2.53 -1.47 -10.73
N PHE A 66 -3.53 -0.72 -10.25
CA PHE A 66 -4.92 -1.16 -10.31
C PHE A 66 -5.48 -1.23 -11.74
N ASP A 67 -4.97 -0.42 -12.68
CA ASP A 67 -5.34 -0.48 -14.09
C ASP A 67 -4.79 -1.73 -14.80
N LYS A 68 -3.53 -2.09 -14.52
CA LYS A 68 -2.83 -3.19 -15.22
C LYS A 68 -2.86 -4.53 -14.49
N VAL A 69 -2.97 -4.51 -13.17
CA VAL A 69 -2.81 -5.68 -12.31
C VAL A 69 -4.16 -6.09 -11.76
N MET A 70 -4.70 -7.19 -12.28
CA MET A 70 -5.88 -7.82 -11.72
C MET A 70 -5.53 -8.48 -10.37
N VAL A 71 -5.94 -7.88 -9.26
CA VAL A 71 -5.60 -8.42 -7.92
C VAL A 71 -6.30 -9.75 -7.65
N MET A 72 -7.53 -9.89 -8.14
CA MET A 72 -8.36 -11.09 -7.97
C MET A 72 -8.15 -12.06 -9.13
N VAL A 73 -7.03 -12.78 -9.13
CA VAL A 73 -6.73 -13.86 -10.09
C VAL A 73 -7.02 -15.24 -9.49
N GLU A 74 -7.13 -16.25 -10.37
CA GLU A 74 -7.33 -17.66 -10.00
C GLU A 74 -6.12 -18.27 -9.29
N ASP A 75 -4.92 -17.83 -9.65
CA ASP A 75 -3.66 -18.25 -9.03
C ASP A 75 -3.57 -17.71 -7.60
N GLU A 76 -3.68 -18.62 -6.63
CA GLU A 76 -3.73 -18.27 -5.21
C GLU A 76 -2.40 -17.71 -4.70
N ASP A 77 -1.27 -18.16 -5.23
CA ASP A 77 0.06 -17.69 -4.83
C ASP A 77 0.30 -16.29 -5.39
N LEU A 78 -0.04 -16.05 -6.65
CA LEU A 78 0.04 -14.71 -7.26
C LEU A 78 -0.90 -13.72 -6.58
N ARG A 79 -2.13 -14.14 -6.27
CA ARG A 79 -3.09 -13.32 -5.52
C ARG A 79 -2.55 -13.01 -4.11
N ALA A 80 -2.03 -13.99 -3.40
CA ALA A 80 -1.45 -13.82 -2.07
C ALA A 80 -0.29 -12.82 -2.10
N ASN A 81 0.54 -12.87 -3.14
CA ASN A 81 1.66 -11.95 -3.34
C ASN A 81 1.19 -10.51 -3.62
N ARG A 82 0.20 -10.32 -4.48
CA ARG A 82 -0.40 -9.00 -4.77
C ARG A 82 -1.08 -8.40 -3.55
N LEU A 83 -1.76 -9.22 -2.75
CA LEU A 83 -2.34 -8.78 -1.48
C LEU A 83 -1.26 -8.42 -0.46
N ALA A 84 -0.14 -9.14 -0.42
CA ALA A 84 1.00 -8.81 0.44
C ALA A 84 1.58 -7.44 0.07
N LEU A 85 1.75 -7.15 -1.22
CA LEU A 85 2.22 -5.85 -1.72
C LEU A 85 1.32 -4.71 -1.25
N LEU A 86 0.00 -4.88 -1.39
CA LEU A 86 -0.99 -3.90 -0.92
C LEU A 86 -0.97 -3.76 0.61
N GLN A 87 -0.81 -4.85 1.36
CA GLN A 87 -0.68 -4.79 2.81
C GLN A 87 0.59 -4.05 3.25
N THR A 88 1.73 -4.27 2.58
CA THR A 88 2.96 -3.52 2.84
C THR A 88 2.74 -2.04 2.58
N LEU A 89 2.17 -1.68 1.42
CA LEU A 89 1.84 -0.29 1.09
C LEU A 89 0.97 0.36 2.18
N LEU A 90 -0.08 -0.33 2.61
CA LEU A 90 -0.96 0.17 3.66
C LEU A 90 -0.24 0.28 5.00
N ARG A 91 0.57 -0.70 5.38
CA ARG A 91 1.33 -0.68 6.63
C ARG A 91 2.28 0.50 6.67
N GLU A 92 3.06 0.71 5.63
CA GLU A 92 4.05 1.80 5.58
C GLU A 92 3.35 3.17 5.67
N PHE A 93 2.27 3.38 4.90
CA PHE A 93 1.63 4.70 4.83
C PHE A 93 0.56 4.96 5.89
N SER A 94 -0.01 3.92 6.52
CA SER A 94 -0.92 4.11 7.67
C SER A 94 -0.20 4.67 8.89
N THR A 95 1.13 4.55 8.95
CA THR A 95 1.92 5.12 10.06
C THR A 95 2.04 6.65 10.03
N ILE A 96 1.55 7.31 8.97
CA ILE A 96 1.56 8.78 8.84
C ILE A 96 0.23 9.38 9.29
N ALA A 97 -0.86 8.60 9.21
CA ALA A 97 -2.16 9.02 9.67
C ALA A 97 -2.96 7.81 10.16
N ASP A 98 -2.94 7.61 11.47
CA ASP A 98 -3.92 6.77 12.14
C ASP A 98 -5.21 7.58 12.30
N PHE A 99 -6.08 7.50 11.29
CA PHE A 99 -7.39 8.14 11.34
C PHE A 99 -8.41 7.36 12.16
N SER A 100 -8.00 6.35 12.95
CA SER A 100 -8.92 5.68 13.88
C SER A 100 -9.55 6.63 14.90
N GLU A 101 -8.97 7.81 15.10
CA GLU A 101 -9.49 8.88 15.96
C GLU A 101 -10.31 9.95 15.24
N ILE A 102 -10.52 9.90 13.91
CA ILE A 102 -11.52 10.77 13.28
C ILE A 102 -12.92 10.21 13.56
N VAL A 103 -13.39 10.47 14.78
CA VAL A 103 -14.83 10.52 15.07
C VAL A 103 -15.35 11.73 14.32
N THR A 104 -16.02 11.50 13.21
CA THR A 104 -16.94 12.50 12.69
C THR A 104 -18.07 12.59 13.71
N GLU A 105 -18.00 13.56 14.64
CA GLU A 105 -19.20 14.08 15.29
C GLU A 105 -20.08 14.66 14.18
N GLY A 106 -20.93 13.80 13.60
CA GLY A 106 -22.08 14.22 12.83
C GLY A 106 -23.03 14.96 13.76
N LYS A 107 -22.76 16.25 13.98
CA LYS A 107 -23.76 17.21 14.47
C LYS A 107 -24.31 17.96 13.28
N ALA A 108 -25.53 17.60 12.90
CA ALA A 108 -26.62 18.51 12.54
C ALA A 108 -27.93 17.74 12.63
#